data_AF-A0A9P1D102-F1
#
_entry.id   AF-A0A9P1D102-F1
#
_cell.length_a   1.000
_cell.length_b   1.000
_cell.length_c   1.000
_cell.angle_alpha   90.00
_cell.angle_beta   90.00
_cell.angle_gamma   90.00
#
_symmetry.space_group_name_H-M   'P 1'
#
loop_
_entity.id
_entity.type
_entity.pdbx_description
1 polymer ?
#
loop_
_entity_poly.entity_id
_entity_poly.type
_entity_poly.pdbx_seq_one_letter_code
_entity_poly.pdbx_strand_id
1 'polypeptide(L)'
;MALEKREETSTFFSRDGGLTWVEAHKGAFIYEFGDHGGLIVMADDLKKTGEVIFTWNEGESWYDFKVTNTPFEVDNIITEPNLTSTTFVMFGTREDGSGVVYYLKFDSLEFPACKGSSFADSVSSDYETWTASDGRGEGLCMLGQQITYTRRKRTSQCWNGEAFERPTVKKTCACTEADFACDVGFVRQVGSTECVFGGAEMMPERPALR
;
A
#
# COMPACT_ATOMS: atom_id res chain seq x y z
N MET A 1 1.85 -12.16 27.83
CA MET A 1 3.08 -11.61 27.21
C MET A 1 3.01 -11.42 25.69
N ALA A 2 2.80 -12.45 24.85
CA ALA A 2 2.75 -12.24 23.39
C ALA A 2 1.47 -11.52 22.91
N LEU A 3 0.30 -11.88 23.48
CA LEU A 3 -0.98 -11.19 23.21
C LEU A 3 -1.01 -9.76 23.78
N GLU A 4 -0.48 -9.54 24.98
CA GLU A 4 -0.38 -8.21 25.59
C GLU A 4 0.50 -7.25 24.76
N LYS A 5 1.61 -7.72 24.17
CA LYS A 5 2.41 -6.92 23.24
C LYS A 5 1.68 -6.60 21.93
N ARG A 6 0.77 -7.47 21.48
CA ARG A 6 -0.06 -7.20 20.29
C ARG A 6 -1.15 -6.16 20.59
N GLU A 7 -1.64 -6.07 21.82
CA GLU A 7 -2.58 -5.00 22.22
C GLU A 7 -1.94 -3.60 22.30
N GLU A 8 -0.60 -3.52 22.38
CA GLU A 8 0.16 -2.27 22.28
C GLU A 8 0.55 -1.90 20.83
N THR A 9 0.12 -2.69 19.84
CA THR A 9 0.37 -2.37 18.42
C THR A 9 -0.74 -1.50 17.85
N SER A 10 -0.39 -0.66 16.87
CA SER A 10 -1.35 0.09 16.06
C SER A 10 -1.12 -0.22 14.58
N THR A 11 -2.18 -0.11 13.81
CA THR A 11 -2.16 -0.26 12.36
C THR A 11 -1.94 1.12 11.72
N PHE A 12 -0.93 1.23 10.86
CA PHE A 12 -0.56 2.49 10.19
C PHE A 12 -0.75 2.38 8.67
N PHE A 13 -1.07 3.52 8.06
CA PHE A 13 -1.28 3.62 6.61
C PHE A 13 -0.40 4.72 6.02
N SER A 14 0.11 4.47 4.82
CA SER A 14 0.85 5.45 4.01
C SER A 14 0.30 5.46 2.59
N ARG A 15 0.07 6.67 2.06
CA ARG A 15 -0.38 6.90 0.67
C ARG A 15 0.72 7.42 -0.25
N ASP A 16 1.94 7.55 0.25
CA ASP A 16 3.08 8.13 -0.48
C ASP A 16 4.29 7.18 -0.55
N GLY A 17 4.04 5.89 -0.36
CA GLY A 17 5.08 4.86 -0.46
C GLY A 17 5.97 4.76 0.78
N GLY A 18 5.50 5.24 1.93
CA GLY A 18 6.18 5.11 3.22
C GLY A 18 6.99 6.34 3.65
N LEU A 19 6.82 7.49 2.99
CA LEU A 19 7.46 8.75 3.39
C LEU A 19 6.74 9.35 4.60
N THR A 20 5.41 9.33 4.58
CA THR A 20 4.58 9.73 5.71
C THR A 20 3.61 8.62 6.10
N TRP A 21 3.30 8.56 7.40
CA TRP A 21 2.45 7.55 7.99
C TRP A 21 1.39 8.21 8.87
N VAL A 22 0.18 7.69 8.80
CA VAL A 22 -0.92 8.05 9.70
C VAL A 22 -1.35 6.81 10.48
N GLU A 23 -1.68 6.97 11.75
CA GLU A 23 -2.30 5.91 12.54
C GLU A 23 -3.71 5.67 11.98
N ALA A 24 -3.92 4.54 11.32
CA ALA A 24 -5.19 4.16 10.71
C ALA A 24 -6.17 3.68 11.79
N HIS A 25 -5.69 2.81 12.68
CA HIS A 25 -6.46 2.34 13.82
C HIS A 25 -5.55 1.85 14.96
N LYS A 26 -6.01 1.99 16.20
CA LYS A 26 -5.35 1.41 17.38
C LYS A 26 -5.63 -0.09 17.46
N GLY A 27 -4.61 -0.90 17.73
CA GLY A 27 -4.73 -2.35 17.70
C GLY A 27 -4.21 -2.97 16.40
N ALA A 28 -4.07 -4.30 16.42
CA ALA A 28 -3.74 -5.08 15.24
C ALA A 28 -5.01 -5.39 14.44
N PHE A 29 -5.00 -4.98 13.18
CA PHE A 29 -6.10 -5.22 12.26
C PHE A 29 -5.61 -6.01 11.06
N ILE A 30 -6.42 -6.98 10.63
CA ILE A 30 -6.29 -7.58 9.31
C ILE A 30 -7.00 -6.67 8.31
N TYR A 31 -6.44 -6.52 7.11
CA TYR A 31 -6.92 -5.57 6.12
C TYR A 31 -6.83 -6.14 4.71
N GLU A 32 -7.68 -5.64 3.83
CA GLU A 32 -7.64 -5.92 2.40
C GLU A 32 -7.99 -4.67 1.59
N PHE A 33 -7.36 -4.54 0.41
CA PHE A 33 -7.58 -3.44 -0.53
C PHE A 33 -8.50 -3.85 -1.66
N GLY A 34 -9.36 -2.94 -2.10
CA GLY A 34 -10.18 -3.07 -3.31
C GLY A 34 -10.23 -1.76 -4.10
N ASP A 35 -10.90 -1.79 -5.25
CA ASP A 35 -11.00 -0.65 -6.18
C ASP A 35 -9.67 0.10 -6.42
N HIS A 36 -8.60 -0.66 -6.68
CA HIS A 36 -7.25 -0.12 -6.95
C HIS A 36 -6.65 0.66 -5.76
N GLY A 37 -7.01 0.26 -4.54
CA GLY A 37 -6.66 0.94 -3.29
C GLY A 37 -7.63 2.05 -2.89
N GLY A 38 -8.68 2.28 -3.68
CA GLY A 38 -9.72 3.26 -3.39
C GLY A 38 -10.67 2.85 -2.27
N LEU A 39 -10.67 1.57 -1.89
CA LEU A 39 -11.44 1.00 -0.79
C LEU A 39 -10.52 0.13 0.07
N ILE A 40 -10.56 0.32 1.38
CA ILE A 40 -9.82 -0.52 2.34
C ILE A 40 -10.82 -1.02 3.37
N VAL A 41 -10.82 -2.32 3.64
CA VAL A 41 -11.66 -2.96 4.66
C VAL A 41 -10.75 -3.60 5.69
N MET A 42 -11.06 -3.41 6.97
CA MET A 42 -10.28 -3.96 8.08
C MET A 42 -11.18 -4.60 9.14
N ALA A 43 -10.65 -5.59 9.84
CA ALA A 43 -11.28 -6.21 11.01
C ALA A 43 -10.24 -6.43 12.12
N ASP A 44 -10.71 -6.55 13.36
CA ASP A 44 -9.85 -6.86 14.50
C ASP A 44 -9.20 -8.26 14.32
N ASP A 45 -7.87 -8.32 14.39
CA ASP A 45 -7.07 -9.56 14.23
C ASP A 45 -6.87 -10.31 15.57
N LEU A 46 -7.31 -9.73 16.68
CA LEU A 46 -7.05 -10.25 18.03
C LEU A 46 -8.33 -10.67 18.75
N LYS A 47 -9.43 -9.96 18.51
CA LYS A 47 -10.70 -10.12 19.20
C LYS A 47 -11.77 -10.57 18.24
N LYS A 48 -12.67 -11.42 18.74
CA LYS A 48 -13.89 -11.78 18.03
C LYS A 48 -14.68 -10.52 17.71
N THR A 49 -15.06 -10.36 16.45
CA THR A 49 -15.82 -9.20 15.98
C THR A 49 -17.00 -9.64 15.13
N GLY A 50 -18.05 -8.83 15.12
CA GLY A 50 -19.17 -8.93 14.18
C GLY A 50 -19.19 -7.75 13.20
N GLU A 51 -18.14 -6.95 13.19
CA GLU A 51 -18.06 -5.64 12.51
C GLU A 51 -16.74 -5.54 11.75
N VAL A 52 -16.78 -4.85 10.63
CA VAL A 52 -15.60 -4.39 9.90
C VAL A 52 -15.59 -2.87 9.91
N ILE A 53 -14.42 -2.29 9.78
CA ILE A 53 -14.25 -0.86 9.52
C ILE A 53 -13.74 -0.68 8.10
N PHE A 54 -14.19 0.34 7.40
CA PHE A 54 -13.75 0.60 6.04
C PHE A 54 -13.50 2.08 5.79
N THR A 55 -12.68 2.36 4.78
CA THR A 55 -12.45 3.70 4.26
C THR A 55 -12.54 3.69 2.75
N TRP A 56 -13.18 4.71 2.19
CA TRP A 56 -13.20 4.95 0.75
C TRP A 56 -12.31 6.12 0.34
N ASN A 57 -11.59 6.77 1.27
CA ASN A 57 -10.78 7.97 1.01
C ASN A 57 -9.33 7.82 1.52
N GLU A 58 -8.77 6.62 1.36
CA GLU A 58 -7.39 6.30 1.72
C GLU A 58 -7.10 6.67 3.19
N GLY A 59 -7.99 6.30 4.11
CA GLY A 59 -7.81 6.48 5.56
C GLY A 59 -7.96 7.92 6.07
N GLU A 60 -8.66 8.80 5.35
CA GLU A 60 -8.98 10.15 5.86
C GLU A 60 -10.12 10.09 6.87
N SER A 61 -11.13 9.28 6.56
CA SER A 61 -12.19 8.88 7.46
C SER A 61 -12.41 7.37 7.41
N TRP A 62 -12.86 6.84 8.54
CA TRP A 62 -13.19 5.43 8.74
C TRP A 62 -14.65 5.29 9.14
N TYR A 63 -15.29 4.22 8.70
CA TYR A 63 -16.71 3.95 8.88
C TYR A 63 -16.91 2.52 9.39
N ASP A 64 -17.71 2.37 10.45
CA ASP A 64 -18.07 1.06 10.99
C ASP A 64 -19.19 0.42 10.16
N PHE A 65 -19.07 -0.87 9.89
CA PHE A 65 -20.07 -1.67 9.17
C PHE A 65 -20.33 -2.98 9.91
N LYS A 66 -21.57 -3.14 10.39
CA LYS A 66 -22.00 -4.34 11.10
C LYS A 66 -22.30 -5.48 10.14
N VAL A 67 -21.52 -6.55 10.23
CA VAL A 67 -21.65 -7.76 9.39
C VAL A 67 -22.59 -8.78 10.04
N THR A 68 -22.48 -8.98 11.35
CA THR A 68 -23.29 -9.96 12.08
C THR A 68 -23.50 -9.58 13.54
N ASN A 69 -24.56 -10.11 14.14
CA ASN A 69 -24.82 -9.97 15.59
C ASN A 69 -24.06 -11.02 16.43
N THR A 70 -23.43 -12.01 15.80
CA THR A 70 -22.71 -13.09 16.48
C THR A 70 -21.22 -12.98 16.17
N PRO A 71 -20.42 -12.36 17.07
CA PRO A 71 -18.99 -12.19 16.85
C PRO A 71 -18.27 -13.52 16.61
N PHE A 72 -17.25 -13.50 15.76
CA PHE A 72 -16.44 -14.66 15.42
C PHE A 72 -14.97 -14.24 15.24
N GLU A 73 -14.05 -15.20 15.28
CA GLU A 73 -12.63 -14.95 15.05
C GLU A 73 -12.38 -14.85 13.55
N VAL A 74 -11.88 -13.73 13.07
CA VAL A 74 -11.63 -13.49 11.64
C VAL A 74 -10.30 -14.12 11.27
N ASP A 75 -10.31 -15.05 10.32
CA ASP A 75 -9.10 -15.70 9.81
C ASP A 75 -8.46 -14.86 8.70
N ASN A 76 -9.27 -14.32 7.80
CA ASN A 76 -8.81 -13.44 6.72
C ASN A 76 -9.94 -12.62 6.07
N ILE A 77 -9.56 -11.53 5.40
CA ILE A 77 -10.37 -10.80 4.44
C ILE A 77 -9.64 -10.87 3.11
N ILE A 78 -10.31 -11.34 2.07
CA ILE A 78 -9.72 -11.46 0.73
C ILE A 78 -10.60 -10.78 -0.31
N THR A 79 -9.98 -10.34 -1.40
CA THR A 79 -10.68 -9.93 -2.62
C THR A 79 -10.12 -10.67 -3.84
N GLU A 80 -10.59 -10.31 -5.04
CA GLU A 80 -10.03 -10.85 -6.27
C GLU A 80 -8.55 -10.46 -6.45
N PRO A 81 -7.70 -11.30 -7.09
CA PRO A 81 -6.25 -11.14 -7.06
C PRO A 81 -5.67 -9.80 -7.57
N ASN A 82 -6.40 -9.07 -8.41
CA ASN A 82 -5.96 -7.79 -8.95
C ASN A 82 -6.36 -6.58 -8.07
N LEU A 83 -7.09 -6.81 -6.97
CA LEU A 83 -7.51 -5.79 -6.00
C LEU A 83 -8.36 -4.64 -6.61
N THR A 84 -9.10 -4.95 -7.67
CA THR A 84 -9.93 -4.02 -8.45
C THR A 84 -11.41 -4.05 -8.08
N SER A 85 -11.87 -5.14 -7.45
CA SER A 85 -13.27 -5.30 -7.05
C SER A 85 -13.62 -4.49 -5.79
N THR A 86 -14.90 -4.18 -5.64
CA THR A 86 -15.52 -3.64 -4.41
C THR A 86 -16.23 -4.72 -3.59
N THR A 87 -16.02 -5.99 -3.94
CA THR A 87 -16.54 -7.15 -3.21
C THR A 87 -15.41 -7.86 -2.46
N PHE A 88 -15.64 -8.18 -1.19
CA PHE A 88 -14.70 -8.90 -0.34
C PHE A 88 -15.35 -10.17 0.22
N VAL A 89 -14.52 -11.13 0.55
CA VAL A 89 -14.90 -12.34 1.29
C VAL A 89 -14.18 -12.30 2.63
N MET A 90 -14.95 -12.20 3.71
CA MET A 90 -14.45 -12.31 5.07
C MET A 90 -14.84 -13.68 5.61
N PHE A 91 -13.89 -14.42 6.16
CA PHE A 91 -14.17 -15.74 6.72
C PHE A 91 -13.40 -15.96 8.02
N GLY A 92 -13.87 -16.95 8.78
CA GLY A 92 -13.35 -17.19 10.12
C GLY A 92 -14.05 -18.34 10.83
N THR A 93 -13.84 -18.42 12.14
CA THR A 93 -14.34 -19.52 12.97
C THR A 93 -15.14 -19.00 14.18
N ARG A 94 -16.28 -19.64 14.45
CA ARG A 94 -17.13 -19.36 15.64
C ARG A 94 -16.65 -20.13 16.86
N GLU A 95 -17.21 -19.81 18.03
CA GLU A 95 -16.85 -20.47 19.30
C GLU A 95 -17.13 -21.98 19.31
N ASP A 96 -18.15 -22.43 18.59
CA ASP A 96 -18.50 -23.84 18.45
C ASP A 96 -17.60 -24.59 17.45
N GLY A 97 -16.59 -23.92 16.89
CA GLY A 97 -15.67 -24.47 15.89
C GLY A 97 -16.24 -24.48 14.47
N SER A 98 -17.44 -23.95 14.23
CA SER A 98 -18.00 -23.85 12.89
C SER A 98 -17.33 -22.73 12.07
N GLY A 99 -16.98 -23.03 10.82
CA GLY A 99 -16.49 -22.04 9.87
C GLY A 99 -17.62 -21.17 9.34
N VAL A 100 -17.33 -19.89 9.12
CA VAL A 100 -18.27 -18.91 8.57
C VAL A 100 -17.63 -18.11 7.45
N VAL A 101 -18.46 -17.71 6.48
CA VAL A 101 -18.05 -16.91 5.32
C VAL A 101 -19.10 -15.83 5.09
N TYR A 102 -18.65 -14.59 4.91
CA TYR A 102 -19.47 -13.41 4.63
C TYR A 102 -19.00 -12.74 3.33
N TYR A 103 -19.95 -12.47 2.44
CA TYR A 103 -19.73 -11.65 1.25
C TYR A 103 -20.04 -10.19 1.58
N LEU A 104 -19.03 -9.34 1.51
CA LEU A 104 -19.14 -7.90 1.75
C LEU A 104 -19.18 -7.20 0.38
N LYS A 105 -20.32 -6.65 0.00
CA LYS A 105 -20.50 -5.95 -1.27
C LYS A 105 -20.67 -4.45 -1.02
N PHE A 106 -19.70 -3.64 -1.46
CA PHE A 106 -19.72 -2.19 -1.25
C PHE A 106 -20.31 -1.40 -2.43
N ASP A 107 -20.74 -2.09 -3.49
CA ASP A 107 -21.50 -1.51 -4.60
C ASP A 107 -22.81 -0.83 -4.14
N SER A 108 -23.39 -1.29 -3.03
CA SER A 108 -24.58 -0.69 -2.40
C SER A 108 -24.37 0.73 -1.86
N LEU A 109 -23.13 1.24 -1.81
CA LEU A 109 -22.86 2.64 -1.48
C LEU A 109 -23.24 3.61 -2.62
N GLU A 110 -23.55 3.08 -3.82
CA GLU A 110 -24.05 3.84 -4.98
C GLU A 110 -23.15 5.01 -5.42
N PHE A 111 -21.83 4.91 -5.20
CA PHE A 111 -20.90 5.93 -5.71
C PHE A 111 -20.86 5.92 -7.24
N PRO A 112 -20.81 7.10 -7.88
CA PRO A 112 -20.69 7.18 -9.33
C PRO A 112 -19.35 6.62 -9.83
N ALA A 113 -19.25 6.31 -11.12
CA ALA A 113 -17.98 5.99 -11.74
C ALA A 113 -17.07 7.23 -11.81
N CYS A 114 -15.79 7.06 -11.52
CA CYS A 114 -14.80 8.14 -11.61
C CYS A 114 -14.61 8.59 -13.06
N LYS A 115 -14.34 9.89 -13.24
CA LYS A 115 -14.12 10.50 -14.56
C LYS A 115 -12.83 11.31 -14.62
N GLY A 116 -12.31 11.45 -15.84
CA GLY A 116 -11.22 12.39 -16.12
C GLY A 116 -9.82 11.90 -15.84
N SER A 117 -9.58 10.58 -15.87
CA SER A 117 -8.24 10.00 -15.74
C SER A 117 -7.26 10.53 -16.81
N SER A 118 -7.74 10.83 -18.02
CA SER A 118 -6.93 11.39 -19.11
C SER A 118 -6.61 12.89 -18.95
N PHE A 119 -7.27 13.58 -18.03
CA PHE A 119 -7.06 15.00 -17.74
C PHE A 119 -6.99 15.23 -16.22
N ALA A 120 -6.18 14.39 -15.56
CA ALA A 120 -5.86 14.51 -14.14
C ALA A 120 -5.42 15.93 -13.75
N ASP A 121 -5.59 16.29 -12.48
CA ASP A 121 -5.33 17.61 -11.89
C ASP A 121 -6.30 18.73 -12.31
N SER A 122 -7.19 18.49 -13.29
CA SER A 122 -8.24 19.44 -13.61
C SER A 122 -9.30 19.50 -12.50
N VAL A 123 -10.04 20.61 -12.45
CA VAL A 123 -11.15 20.81 -11.49
C VAL A 123 -12.28 19.81 -11.70
N SER A 124 -12.50 19.36 -12.94
CA SER A 124 -13.57 18.41 -13.28
C SER A 124 -13.14 16.94 -13.26
N SER A 125 -11.86 16.67 -12.97
CA SER A 125 -11.31 15.31 -12.88
C SER A 125 -11.33 14.80 -11.45
N ASP A 126 -11.66 13.51 -11.31
CA ASP A 126 -11.55 12.77 -10.06
C ASP A 126 -10.13 12.29 -9.75
N TYR A 127 -9.18 12.60 -10.64
CA TYR A 127 -7.81 12.10 -10.55
C TYR A 127 -6.80 13.23 -10.35
N GLU A 128 -5.74 12.92 -9.62
CA GLU A 128 -4.54 13.74 -9.43
C GLU A 128 -3.31 12.99 -9.96
N THR A 129 -2.28 13.73 -10.36
CA THR A 129 -0.97 13.15 -10.63
C THR A 129 -0.17 13.03 -9.33
N TRP A 130 0.53 11.92 -9.19
CA TRP A 130 1.44 11.67 -8.09
C TRP A 130 2.73 11.08 -8.62
N THR A 131 3.86 11.70 -8.27
CA THR A 131 5.17 11.21 -8.67
C THR A 131 5.85 10.56 -7.48
N ALA A 132 6.30 9.32 -7.66
CA ALA A 132 7.01 8.60 -6.62
C ALA A 132 8.36 9.29 -6.32
N SER A 133 8.75 9.30 -5.05
CA SER A 133 9.93 10.02 -4.55
C SER A 133 10.49 9.32 -3.32
N ASP A 134 11.79 9.51 -3.06
CA ASP A 134 12.47 9.05 -1.84
C ASP A 134 12.43 10.11 -0.72
N GLY A 135 11.78 11.24 -0.96
CA GLY A 135 11.63 12.34 0.00
C GLY A 135 12.89 13.19 0.21
N ARG A 136 14.00 12.92 -0.50
CA ARG A 136 15.30 13.59 -0.27
C ARG A 136 15.50 14.90 -1.01
N GLY A 137 14.44 15.44 -1.60
CA GLY A 137 14.36 16.85 -1.96
C GLY A 137 15.43 17.32 -2.95
N GLU A 138 15.58 16.63 -4.09
CA GLU A 138 15.86 17.22 -5.42
C GLU A 138 15.92 16.07 -6.43
N GLY A 139 15.14 16.20 -7.52
CA GLY A 139 15.00 15.16 -8.54
C GLY A 139 14.05 14.04 -8.10
N LEU A 140 12.87 13.98 -8.72
CA LEU A 140 11.89 12.88 -8.57
C LEU A 140 12.38 11.58 -9.23
N CYS A 141 13.68 11.34 -9.19
CA CYS A 141 14.35 10.30 -9.94
C CYS A 141 14.81 9.19 -9.00
N MET A 142 14.11 8.08 -9.02
CA MET A 142 14.47 6.90 -8.28
C MET A 142 14.95 5.84 -9.25
N LEU A 143 16.18 5.32 -9.03
CA LEU A 143 16.79 4.29 -9.88
C LEU A 143 16.82 4.72 -11.37
N GLY A 144 17.24 5.96 -11.64
CA GLY A 144 17.33 6.51 -13.00
C GLY A 144 15.99 6.83 -13.69
N GLN A 145 14.84 6.68 -13.01
CA GLN A 145 13.53 6.99 -13.58
C GLN A 145 12.68 7.89 -12.68
N GLN A 146 11.96 8.81 -13.32
CA GLN A 146 10.82 9.50 -12.75
C GLN A 146 9.54 8.83 -13.22
N ILE A 147 8.74 8.32 -12.28
CA ILE A 147 7.46 7.66 -12.57
C ILE A 147 6.32 8.47 -11.96
N THR A 148 5.46 8.99 -12.82
CA THR A 148 4.26 9.73 -12.46
C THR A 148 3.04 8.87 -12.72
N TYR A 149 2.24 8.66 -11.68
CA TYR A 149 1.00 7.90 -11.70
C TYR A 149 -0.19 8.86 -11.70
N THR A 150 -1.23 8.52 -12.45
CA THR A 150 -2.55 9.11 -12.25
C THR A 150 -3.29 8.30 -11.18
N ARG A 151 -3.77 8.94 -10.12
CA ARG A 151 -4.51 8.27 -9.03
C ARG A 151 -5.76 9.04 -8.65
N ARG A 152 -6.76 8.33 -8.11
CA ARG A 152 -8.00 8.97 -7.65
C ARG A 152 -7.68 9.91 -6.49
N LYS A 153 -8.31 11.08 -6.46
CA LYS A 153 -8.23 12.01 -5.33
C LYS A 153 -8.93 11.39 -4.11
N ARG A 154 -8.40 11.63 -2.90
CA ARG A 154 -9.07 11.22 -1.65
C ARG A 154 -10.46 11.81 -1.51
N THR A 155 -10.64 13.04 -2.00
CA THR A 155 -11.92 13.78 -1.94
C THR A 155 -12.91 13.37 -3.03
N SER A 156 -12.51 12.52 -4.00
CA SER A 156 -13.38 12.06 -5.07
C SER A 156 -14.10 10.78 -4.66
N GLN A 157 -15.36 10.93 -4.27
CA GLN A 157 -16.25 9.85 -3.88
C GLN A 157 -16.82 9.15 -5.13
N CYS A 158 -16.02 8.27 -5.72
CA CYS A 158 -16.35 7.53 -6.94
C CYS A 158 -15.61 6.19 -7.01
N TRP A 159 -16.09 5.25 -7.82
CA TRP A 159 -15.42 3.98 -8.09
C TRP A 159 -14.56 4.07 -9.35
N ASN A 160 -13.31 3.58 -9.29
CA ASN A 160 -12.47 3.45 -10.49
C ASN A 160 -13.07 2.42 -11.45
N GLY A 161 -13.55 1.30 -10.90
CA GLY A 161 -14.12 0.19 -11.65
C GLY A 161 -13.08 -0.87 -12.02
N GLU A 162 -13.55 -2.11 -12.19
CA GLU A 162 -12.67 -3.29 -12.33
C GLU A 162 -11.75 -3.20 -13.56
N ALA A 163 -12.23 -2.63 -14.66
CA ALA A 163 -11.47 -2.48 -15.91
C ALA A 163 -10.56 -1.23 -15.96
N PHE A 164 -10.44 -0.47 -14.86
CA PHE A 164 -9.60 0.72 -14.84
C PHE A 164 -8.11 0.35 -14.94
N GLU A 165 -7.43 0.87 -15.95
CA GLU A 165 -5.97 0.78 -16.06
C GLU A 165 -5.34 2.12 -15.69
N ARG A 166 -4.43 2.10 -14.72
CA ARG A 166 -3.78 3.31 -14.19
C ARG A 166 -2.84 3.94 -15.23
N PRO A 167 -3.13 5.15 -15.73
CA PRO A 167 -2.18 5.86 -16.58
C PRO A 167 -0.88 6.13 -15.83
N THR A 168 0.24 5.83 -16.48
CA THR A 168 1.59 6.02 -15.91
C THR A 168 2.50 6.64 -16.94
N VAL A 169 3.21 7.70 -16.55
CA VAL A 169 4.22 8.38 -17.37
C VAL A 169 5.59 8.09 -16.78
N LYS A 170 6.51 7.60 -17.63
CA LYS A 170 7.89 7.32 -17.23
C LYS A 170 8.84 8.25 -17.98
N LYS A 171 9.75 8.88 -17.26
CA LYS A 171 10.81 9.72 -17.82
C LYS A 171 12.16 9.21 -17.31
N THR A 172 13.08 8.95 -18.24
CA THR A 172 14.45 8.56 -17.90
C THR A 172 15.24 9.80 -17.51
N CYS A 173 15.99 9.71 -16.42
CA CYS A 173 16.86 10.78 -15.94
C CYS A 173 18.28 10.64 -16.47
N ALA A 174 19.05 11.72 -16.39
CA ALA A 174 20.51 11.61 -16.55
C ALA A 174 21.10 10.89 -15.34
N CYS A 175 22.07 10.00 -15.57
CA CYS A 175 22.76 9.29 -14.51
C CYS A 175 23.59 10.25 -13.66
N THR A 176 23.64 9.97 -12.36
CA THR A 176 24.47 10.62 -11.36
C THR A 176 25.33 9.56 -10.66
N GLU A 177 26.34 9.97 -9.88
CA GLU A 177 27.15 9.06 -9.07
C GLU A 177 26.33 8.27 -8.01
N ALA A 178 25.12 8.75 -7.69
CA ALA A 178 24.21 8.04 -6.80
C ALA A 178 23.56 6.82 -7.46
N ASP A 179 23.48 6.77 -8.79
CA ASP A 179 22.85 5.68 -9.54
C ASP A 179 23.76 4.44 -9.69
N PHE A 180 25.04 4.55 -9.33
CA PHE A 180 26.02 3.46 -9.41
C PHE A 180 26.21 2.77 -8.05
N ALA A 181 26.62 1.50 -8.07
CA ALA A 181 27.13 0.80 -6.89
C ALA A 181 28.66 0.70 -6.97
N CYS A 182 29.34 0.68 -5.83
CA CYS A 182 30.78 0.43 -5.82
C CYS A 182 31.08 -0.98 -6.31
N ASP A 183 32.08 -1.11 -7.16
CA ASP A 183 32.54 -2.39 -7.67
C ASP A 183 33.22 -3.21 -6.56
N VAL A 184 33.49 -4.47 -6.87
CA VAL A 184 34.14 -5.42 -5.97
C VAL A 184 35.46 -4.85 -5.41
N GLY A 185 35.58 -4.89 -4.07
CA GLY A 185 36.73 -4.35 -3.34
C GLY A 185 36.68 -2.84 -3.07
N PHE A 186 35.61 -2.15 -3.46
CA PHE A 186 35.39 -0.73 -3.16
C PHE A 186 34.15 -0.52 -2.28
N VAL A 187 34.18 0.53 -1.46
CA VAL A 187 33.09 0.94 -0.58
C VAL A 187 32.86 2.44 -0.68
N ARG A 188 31.63 2.90 -0.40
CA ARG A 188 31.32 4.33 -0.38
C ARG A 188 32.01 4.97 0.82
N GLN A 189 32.68 6.11 0.59
CA GLN A 189 33.13 6.95 1.69
C GLN A 189 31.93 7.51 2.46
N VAL A 190 32.02 7.56 3.79
CA VAL A 190 30.92 8.05 4.65
C VAL A 190 30.54 9.49 4.26
N GLY A 191 29.27 9.69 3.93
CA GLY A 191 28.73 11.00 3.52
C GLY A 191 29.07 11.41 2.08
N SER A 192 29.64 10.51 1.26
CA SER A 192 30.00 10.77 -0.13
C SER A 192 29.44 9.70 -1.06
N THR A 193 29.28 10.04 -2.33
CA THR A 193 29.01 9.07 -3.40
C THR A 193 30.30 8.45 -3.97
N GLU A 194 31.47 8.88 -3.52
CA GLU A 194 32.75 8.36 -3.99
C GLU A 194 33.04 6.94 -3.49
N CYS A 195 33.51 6.08 -4.40
CA CYS A 195 33.92 4.72 -4.10
C CYS A 195 35.43 4.66 -3.85
N VAL A 196 35.82 4.25 -2.66
CA VAL A 196 37.23 4.11 -2.22
C VAL A 196 37.57 2.65 -1.97
N PHE A 197 38.84 2.29 -2.11
CA PHE A 197 39.29 0.91 -1.90
C PHE A 197 39.03 0.48 -0.44
N GLY A 198 38.23 -0.58 -0.27
CA GLY A 198 37.79 -1.09 1.03
C GLY A 198 38.80 -2.01 1.73
N GLY A 199 39.91 -2.33 1.06
CA GLY A 199 40.95 -3.24 1.57
C GLY A 199 40.99 -4.57 0.84
N ALA A 200 42.13 -5.26 0.94
CA ALA A 200 42.37 -6.52 0.24
C ALA A 200 41.43 -7.66 0.70
N GLU A 201 40.88 -7.58 1.92
CA GLU A 201 39.94 -8.54 2.47
C GLU A 201 38.56 -8.50 1.78
N MET A 202 38.21 -7.37 1.15
CA MET A 202 36.96 -7.23 0.38
C MET A 202 37.11 -7.67 -1.08
N MET A 203 38.30 -8.10 -1.49
CA MET A 203 38.53 -8.69 -2.80
C MET A 203 38.22 -10.19 -2.73
N PRO A 204 37.44 -10.75 -3.68
CA PRO A 204 37.20 -12.17 -3.73
C PRO A 204 38.52 -12.89 -3.95
N GLU A 205 38.72 -14.00 -3.26
CA GLU A 205 39.86 -14.87 -3.53
C GLU A 205 39.79 -15.33 -4.98
N ARG A 206 40.87 -15.08 -5.74
CA ARG A 206 40.94 -15.57 -7.11
C ARG A 206 40.86 -17.10 -7.07
N PRO A 207 39.90 -17.73 -7.76
CA PRO A 207 39.96 -19.16 -7.95
C PRO A 207 41.29 -19.48 -8.63
N ALA A 208 42.05 -20.43 -8.07
CA ALA A 208 43.25 -20.93 -8.72
C ALA A 208 42.87 -21.39 -10.14
N LEU A 209 43.45 -20.73 -11.15
CA LEU A 209 43.33 -21.16 -12.54
C LEU A 209 43.83 -22.61 -12.60
N ARG A 210 42.92 -23.55 -12.88
CA ARG A 210 43.25 -24.95 -13.17
C ARG A 210 43.78 -25.10 -14.58
#